data_AF-A0A6N2UX40-F1
#
_entry.id   AF-A0A6N2UX40-F1
#
_cell.length_a   1.000
_cell.length_b   1.000
_cell.length_c   1.000
_cell.angle_alpha   90.00
_cell.angle_beta   90.00
_cell.angle_gamma   90.00
#
_symmetry.space_group_name_H-M   'P 1'
#
loop_
_entity.id
_entity.type
_entity.pdbx_description
1 polymer ?
#
loop_
_entity_poly.entity_id
_entity_poly.type
_entity_poly.pdbx_seq_one_letter_code
_entity_poly.pdbx_strand_id
1 'polypeptide(L)'
;MEANGFEHSQYSGYESIHGMSYADAFSVLERLQATFPWFRECAQAATLTEIGKRHDVLEHLDHINDEVELPDEPEPHATLQSEMKAMRKAARALENNTGQNREAPVKNNER
;
A
#
# COMPACT_ATOMS: atom_id res chain seq x y z
N MET A 1 11.84 -31.55 17.00
CA MET A 1 11.13 -31.53 15.71
C MET A 1 12.05 -31.11 14.57
N GLU A 2 12.84 -30.05 14.71
CA GLU A 2 13.77 -29.53 13.68
C GLU A 2 14.72 -30.58 13.07
N ALA A 3 15.32 -31.42 13.91
CA ALA A 3 16.16 -32.54 13.44
C ALA A 3 15.41 -33.58 12.58
N ASN A 4 14.08 -33.49 12.47
CA ASN A 4 13.22 -34.36 11.66
C ASN A 4 12.60 -33.62 10.46
N GLY A 5 13.13 -32.47 10.06
CA GLY A 5 12.68 -31.76 8.86
C GLY A 5 11.40 -30.93 9.07
N PHE A 6 11.18 -30.46 10.30
CA PHE A 6 10.10 -29.54 10.64
C PHE A 6 10.66 -28.19 11.03
N GLU A 7 10.06 -27.09 10.60
CA GLU A 7 10.34 -25.77 11.13
C GLU A 7 9.35 -25.40 12.24
N HIS A 8 9.83 -24.61 13.19
CA HIS A 8 8.98 -24.05 14.23
C HIS A 8 8.12 -22.92 13.62
N SER A 9 6.81 -22.95 13.92
CA SER A 9 5.88 -21.93 13.45
C SER A 9 5.47 -21.01 14.61
N GLN A 10 4.25 -21.16 15.14
CA GLN A 10 3.76 -20.41 16.30
C GLN A 10 3.47 -21.36 17.46
N TYR A 11 3.80 -20.92 18.67
CA TYR A 11 3.59 -21.67 19.91
C TYR A 11 4.22 -23.07 19.89
N SER A 12 3.43 -24.13 20.05
CA SER A 12 3.87 -25.53 19.97
C SER A 12 3.68 -26.12 18.57
N GLY A 13 3.37 -25.29 17.57
CA GLY A 13 3.17 -25.70 16.18
C GLY A 13 4.48 -25.93 15.44
N TYR A 14 4.49 -26.99 14.62
CA TYR A 14 5.59 -27.33 13.73
C TYR A 14 5.05 -27.69 12.35
N GLU A 15 5.72 -27.20 11.32
CA GLU A 15 5.34 -27.40 9.92
C GLU A 15 6.47 -28.15 9.21
N SER A 16 6.14 -29.10 8.34
CA SER A 16 7.16 -29.81 7.56
C SER A 16 7.75 -28.88 6.50
N ILE A 17 9.09 -28.80 6.42
CA ILE A 17 9.80 -27.92 5.46
C ILE A 17 9.49 -28.31 4.01
N HIS A 18 9.23 -29.60 3.77
CA HIS A 18 8.85 -30.14 2.48
C HIS A 18 7.58 -30.97 2.60
N GLY A 19 6.92 -31.23 1.46
CA GLY A 19 5.78 -32.13 1.40
C GLY A 19 6.12 -33.48 2.04
N MET A 20 5.28 -33.91 2.97
CA MET A 20 5.50 -35.10 3.78
C MET A 20 4.23 -35.96 3.76
N SER A 21 4.39 -37.28 3.64
CA SER A 21 3.25 -38.19 3.76
C SER A 21 2.81 -38.35 5.22
N TYR A 22 1.56 -38.73 5.44
CA TYR A 22 1.09 -39.06 6.78
C TYR A 22 1.94 -40.15 7.46
N ALA A 23 2.36 -41.17 6.70
CA ALA A 23 3.17 -42.27 7.22
C ALA A 23 4.53 -41.77 7.74
N ASP A 24 5.16 -40.85 7.02
CA ASP A 24 6.43 -40.25 7.43
C ASP A 24 6.28 -39.40 8.68
N ALA A 25 5.21 -38.60 8.76
CA ALA A 25 4.90 -37.79 9.93
C ALA A 25 4.66 -38.66 11.18
N PHE A 26 3.88 -39.75 11.06
CA PHE A 26 3.70 -40.70 12.16
C PHE A 26 5.01 -41.39 12.55
N SER A 27 5.83 -41.77 11.58
CA SER A 27 7.16 -42.35 11.86
C SER A 27 8.04 -41.40 12.67
N VAL A 28 7.95 -40.09 12.44
CA VAL A 28 8.66 -39.08 13.25
C VAL A 28 8.14 -39.07 14.69
N LEU A 29 6.82 -39.06 14.87
CA LEU A 29 6.19 -39.07 16.20
C LEU A 29 6.52 -40.35 16.99
N GLU A 30 6.56 -41.51 16.33
CA GLU A 30 6.96 -42.78 16.93
C GLU A 30 8.42 -42.75 17.40
N ARG A 31 9.33 -42.20 16.57
CA ARG A 31 10.73 -42.01 16.97
C ARG A 31 10.87 -41.05 18.16
N LEU A 32 10.08 -39.99 18.20
CA LEU A 32 10.06 -39.06 19.34
C LEU A 32 9.59 -39.75 20.61
N GLN A 33 8.51 -40.53 20.54
CA GLN A 33 8.02 -41.31 21.67
C GLN A 33 9.05 -42.36 22.15
N ALA A 34 9.74 -43.02 21.21
CA ALA A 34 10.80 -43.97 21.55
C ALA A 34 12.02 -43.31 22.22
N THR A 35 12.36 -42.10 21.78
CA THR A 35 13.48 -41.32 22.33
C THR A 35 13.13 -40.67 23.66
N PHE A 36 11.88 -40.22 23.80
CA PHE A 36 11.36 -39.50 24.96
C PHE A 36 10.08 -40.18 25.46
N PRO A 37 10.18 -41.23 26.30
CA PRO A 37 9.02 -41.99 26.76
C PRO A 37 7.95 -41.14 27.47
N TRP A 38 8.36 -40.05 28.12
CA TRP A 38 7.48 -39.09 28.79
C TRP A 38 6.67 -38.21 27.82
N PHE A 39 6.99 -38.21 26.51
CA PHE A 39 6.36 -37.33 25.53
C PHE A 39 4.83 -37.48 25.50
N ARG A 40 4.33 -38.72 25.44
CA ARG A 40 2.89 -38.99 25.50
C ARG A 40 2.26 -38.55 26.83
N GLU A 41 2.93 -38.73 27.95
CA GLU A 41 2.39 -38.41 29.28
C GLU A 41 2.27 -36.89 29.49
N CYS A 42 3.19 -36.11 28.92
CA CYS A 42 3.16 -34.66 28.99
C CYS A 42 2.22 -34.02 27.96
N ALA A 43 1.94 -34.69 26.84
CA ALA A 43 1.09 -34.14 25.79
C ALA A 43 -0.40 -34.21 26.16
N GLN A 44 -1.03 -33.04 26.33
CA GLN A 44 -2.48 -32.96 26.52
C GLN A 44 -3.26 -33.19 25.21
N ALA A 45 -2.72 -32.69 24.09
CA ALA A 45 -3.27 -32.87 22.76
C ALA A 45 -2.15 -32.81 21.72
N ALA A 46 -2.32 -33.54 20.62
CA ALA A 46 -1.44 -33.49 19.45
C ALA A 46 -2.31 -33.66 18.20
N THR A 47 -2.19 -32.71 17.28
CA THR A 47 -2.96 -32.67 16.04
C THR A 47 -2.02 -32.61 14.86
N LEU A 48 -2.27 -33.43 13.85
CA LEU A 48 -1.58 -33.39 12.57
C LEU A 48 -2.55 -32.82 11.53
N THR A 49 -2.14 -31.73 10.88
CA THR A 49 -2.96 -31.02 9.88
C THR A 49 -2.21 -30.98 8.56
N GLU A 50 -2.91 -31.27 7.47
CA GLU A 50 -2.39 -31.03 6.13
C GLU A 50 -2.56 -29.55 5.79
N ILE A 51 -1.44 -28.87 5.55
CA ILE A 51 -1.41 -27.46 5.16
C ILE A 51 -1.16 -27.43 3.64
N GLY A 52 -2.04 -26.73 2.92
CA GLY A 52 -1.88 -26.48 1.49
C GLY A 52 -0.83 -25.39 1.21
N LYS A 53 -1.16 -24.44 0.34
CA LYS A 53 -0.27 -23.29 0.09
C LYS A 53 -0.34 -22.28 1.22
N ARG A 54 0.83 -21.80 1.64
CA ARG A 54 0.96 -20.67 2.55
C ARG A 54 0.96 -19.37 1.76
N HIS A 55 0.28 -18.35 2.29
CA HIS A 55 0.24 -17.01 1.75
C HIS A 55 0.72 -16.04 2.83
N ASP A 56 1.69 -15.19 2.51
CA ASP A 56 2.07 -14.10 3.39
C ASP A 56 1.08 -12.94 3.20
N VAL A 57 0.24 -12.74 4.22
CA VAL A 57 -0.78 -11.69 4.18
C VAL A 57 -0.18 -10.33 4.53
N LEU A 58 0.95 -10.29 5.25
CA LEU A 58 1.61 -9.01 5.56
C LEU A 58 2.17 -8.40 4.29
N GLU A 59 2.83 -9.20 3.46
CA GLU A 59 3.27 -8.78 2.13
C GLU A 59 2.10 -8.16 1.34
N HIS A 60 0.93 -8.81 1.33
CA HIS A 60 -0.24 -8.26 0.64
C HIS A 60 -0.74 -6.92 1.24
N LEU A 61 -0.73 -6.76 2.56
CA LEU A 61 -1.15 -5.54 3.23
C LEU A 61 -0.18 -4.37 3.02
N ASP A 62 1.12 -4.65 2.94
CA ASP A 62 2.13 -3.63 2.67
C ASP A 62 1.94 -3.02 1.27
N HIS A 63 1.65 -3.86 0.25
CA HIS A 63 1.32 -3.38 -1.10
C HIS A 63 0.07 -2.47 -1.14
N ILE A 64 -0.94 -2.74 -0.29
CA ILE A 64 -2.14 -1.89 -0.21
C ILE A 64 -1.78 -0.51 0.36
N ASN A 65 -0.91 -0.45 1.37
CA ASN A 65 -0.50 0.82 1.96
C ASN A 65 0.35 1.66 1.00
N ASP A 66 1.17 1.00 0.17
CA ASP A 66 1.98 1.69 -0.85
C ASP A 66 1.10 2.27 -1.98
N GLU A 67 -0.03 1.64 -2.32
CA GLU A 67 -1.01 2.22 -3.27
C GLU A 67 -1.81 3.40 -2.68
N VAL A 68 -1.73 3.64 -1.37
CA VAL A 68 -2.31 4.81 -0.68
C VAL A 68 -1.28 5.94 -0.57
N GLU A 69 -0.31 6.01 -1.48
CA GLU A 69 0.49 7.22 -1.68
C GLU A 69 -0.44 8.36 -2.11
N LEU A 70 -0.28 9.50 -1.44
CA LEU A 70 -1.20 10.63 -1.32
C LEU A 70 -1.88 11.05 -2.64
N PRO A 71 -3.14 11.53 -2.61
CA PRO A 71 -3.66 12.30 -3.72
C PRO A 71 -2.69 13.47 -3.99
N ASP A 72 -2.35 13.64 -5.27
CA ASP A 72 -1.47 14.69 -5.78
C ASP A 72 -1.72 16.03 -5.06
N GLU A 73 -0.62 16.74 -4.78
CA GLU A 73 -0.59 18.04 -4.11
C GLU A 73 -1.83 18.90 -4.40
N PRO A 74 -2.35 19.67 -3.41
CA PRO A 74 -3.48 20.53 -3.65
C PRO A 74 -3.16 21.44 -4.84
N GLU A 75 -3.92 21.25 -5.93
CA GLU A 75 -3.97 22.13 -7.10
C GLU A 75 -3.81 23.57 -6.60
N PRO A 76 -2.95 24.39 -7.23
CA PRO A 76 -2.62 25.71 -6.72
C PRO A 76 -3.88 26.56 -6.76
N HIS A 77 -4.64 26.55 -5.66
CA HIS A 77 -5.81 27.37 -5.49
C HIS A 77 -5.32 28.79 -5.67
N ALA A 78 -5.72 29.41 -6.78
CA ALA A 78 -5.38 30.78 -7.08
C ALA A 78 -5.71 31.61 -5.85
N THR A 79 -4.68 32.06 -5.14
CA THR A 79 -4.88 32.87 -3.95
C THR A 79 -5.54 34.17 -4.40
N LEU A 80 -6.46 34.71 -3.60
CA LEU A 80 -7.11 36.01 -3.86
C LEU A 80 -6.08 37.09 -4.24
N GLN A 81 -4.87 37.02 -3.67
CA GLN A 81 -3.76 37.91 -4.01
C GLN A 81 -3.28 37.77 -5.46
N SER A 82 -3.18 36.54 -5.98
CA SER A 82 -2.81 36.27 -7.37
C SER A 82 -3.87 36.77 -8.36
N GLU A 83 -5.15 36.58 -8.04
CA GLU A 83 -6.27 37.06 -8.86
C GLU A 83 -6.37 38.59 -8.85
N MET A 84 -6.25 39.22 -7.68
CA MET A 84 -6.22 40.68 -7.56
C MET A 84 -5.05 41.29 -8.33
N LYS A 85 -3.90 40.61 -8.38
CA LYS A 85 -2.74 41.05 -9.17
C LYS A 85 -3.00 40.95 -10.67
N ALA A 86 -3.65 39.88 -11.11
CA ALA A 86 -4.06 39.71 -12.51
C ALA A 86 -5.07 40.79 -12.92
N MET A 87 -6.09 41.04 -12.09
CA MET A 87 -7.11 42.06 -12.34
C MET A 87 -6.52 43.47 -12.42
N ARG A 88 -5.60 43.82 -11.51
CA ARG A 88 -4.89 45.12 -11.55
C ARG A 88 -4.05 45.29 -12.82
N LYS A 89 -3.41 44.22 -13.29
CA LYS A 89 -2.61 44.24 -14.52
C LYS A 89 -3.51 44.44 -15.74
N ALA A 90 -4.64 43.75 -15.79
CA ALA A 90 -5.63 43.92 -16.85
C ALA A 90 -6.24 45.33 -16.88
N ALA A 91 -6.57 45.89 -15.71
CA ALA A 91 -7.11 47.25 -15.60
C ALA A 91 -6.12 48.31 -16.13
N ARG A 92 -4.83 48.21 -15.77
CA ARG A 92 -3.79 49.11 -16.30
C ARG A 92 -3.61 48.99 -17.81
N ALA A 93 -3.74 47.79 -18.36
CA ALA A 93 -3.63 47.59 -19.81
C ALA A 93 -4.79 48.25 -20.58
N LEU A 94 -6.00 48.23 -20.02
CA LEU A 94 -7.16 48.93 -20.57
C LEU A 94 -6.97 50.45 -20.51
N GLU A 95 -6.50 50.97 -19.39
CA GLU A 95 -6.27 52.41 -19.17
C GLU A 95 -5.23 53.00 -20.13
N ASN A 96 -4.17 52.24 -20.42
CA ASN A 96 -3.17 52.64 -21.41
C ASN A 96 -3.71 52.66 -22.84
N ASN A 97 -4.74 51.86 -23.13
CA ASN A 97 -5.34 51.76 -24.48
C ASN A 97 -6.39 52.86 -24.73
N THR A 98 -7.13 53.28 -23.70
CA THR A 98 -8.09 54.40 -23.79
C THR A 98 -7.42 55.78 -23.94
N GLY A 99 -6.13 55.90 -23.58
CA GLY A 99 -5.35 57.12 -23.79
C GLY A 99 -4.97 57.39 -25.25
N GLN A 100 -4.88 56.35 -26.10
CA GLN A 100 -4.46 56.50 -27.50
C GLN A 100 -5.62 56.79 -28.47
N ASN A 101 -6.88 56.54 -28.08
CA ASN A 101 -8.02 56.60 -29.00
C ASN A 101 -8.83 57.93 -28.95
N ARG A 102 -8.26 58.99 -28.38
CA ARG A 102 -8.92 60.32 -28.28
C ARG A 102 -8.57 61.31 -29.38
N GLU A 103 -7.70 60.96 -30.32
CA GLU A 103 -7.33 61.86 -31.43
C GLU A 103 -7.64 61.24 -32.80
N ALA A 104 -8.89 61.34 -33.24
CA ALA A 104 -9.22 61.29 -34.66
C ALA A 104 -10.40 62.26 -34.94
N PRO A 105 -10.23 63.27 -35.80
CA PRO A 105 -11.28 64.25 -36.04
C PRO A 105 -12.38 63.66 -36.93
N VAL A 106 -13.63 63.88 -36.53
CA VAL A 106 -14.83 63.54 -37.31
C VAL A 106 -14.83 64.39 -38.58
N LYS A 107 -14.62 63.77 -39.75
CA LYS A 107 -14.92 64.41 -41.05
C LYS A 107 -16.35 64.06 -41.43
N ASN A 108 -17.24 65.05 -41.31
CA ASN A 108 -18.59 65.01 -41.84
C ASN A 108 -18.56 64.93 -43.37
N ASN A 109 -19.37 64.05 -43.94
CA ASN A 109 -19.53 63.88 -45.37
C ASN A 109 -20.90 64.46 -45.77
N GLU A 110 -20.91 65.63 -46.42
CA GLU A 110 -22.09 66.13 -47.14
C GLU A 110 -21.81 66.16 -48.64
N ARG A 111 -22.57 65.31 -49.34
CA ARG A 111 -22.93 65.25 -50.77
C ARG A 111 -21.83 65.22 -51.83
#